data_AF-A0A7W1YXW3-F1
#
_entry.id   AF-A0A7W1YXW3-F1
#
_cell.length_a   1.000
_cell.length_b   1.000
_cell.length_c   1.000
_cell.angle_alpha   90.00
_cell.angle_beta   90.00
_cell.angle_gamma   90.00
#
_symmetry.space_group_name_H-M   'P 1'
#
loop_
_entity.id
_entity.type
_entity.pdbx_description
1 polymer ?
#
loop_
_entity_poly.entity_id
_entity_poly.type
_entity_poly.pdbx_seq_one_letter_code
_entity_poly.pdbx_strand_id
1 'polypeptide(L)'
;MELYIHRNGEQFGPYTEDQVRSDLLAGTIQLTDLAWYEGAEDWTPLSDVPGFAQRSTPPPVRPAALRATRPVELPQISRDSLGSYASSTLQPNETPLYKTSVHWIIFVGTGILAFFLLVFLALPMAIGIQAESHSPAGWLALFLPVVVVLPGVVVYTTSELVITDRRVLIKVGFVRRRTLEMFISKIESVGVSQGLFGRLFD
;
A
#
# COMPACT_ATOMS: atom_id res chain seq x y z
N MET A 1 -55.87 -11.10 23.58
CA MET A 1 -56.05 -10.05 24.60
C MET A 1 -56.59 -8.78 23.94
N GLU A 2 -57.38 -7.98 24.66
CA GLU A 2 -57.75 -6.62 24.22
C GLU A 2 -56.82 -5.60 24.86
N LEU A 3 -56.24 -4.73 24.03
CA LEU A 3 -55.30 -3.69 24.45
C LEU A 3 -55.87 -2.31 24.14
N TYR A 4 -55.68 -1.38 25.05
CA TYR A 4 -55.90 0.05 24.83
C TYR A 4 -54.55 0.73 24.66
N ILE A 5 -54.45 1.67 23.72
CA ILE A 5 -53.22 2.41 23.44
C ILE A 5 -53.48 3.90 23.69
N HIS A 6 -52.58 4.54 24.41
CA HIS A 6 -52.63 5.97 24.72
C HIS A 6 -51.50 6.71 24.01
N ARG A 7 -51.85 7.62 23.11
CA ARG A 7 -50.91 8.36 22.27
C ARG A 7 -51.43 9.78 22.02
N ASN A 8 -50.54 10.78 22.13
CA ASN A 8 -50.86 12.21 21.94
C ASN A 8 -52.00 12.73 22.85
N GLY A 9 -52.19 12.13 24.02
CA GLY A 9 -53.23 12.52 24.98
C GLY A 9 -54.62 11.97 24.68
N GLU A 10 -54.73 11.06 23.72
CA GLU A 10 -55.99 10.42 23.35
C GLU A 10 -55.87 8.89 23.48
N GLN A 11 -56.94 8.25 23.97
CA GLN A 11 -57.00 6.81 24.18
C GLN A 11 -57.73 6.15 23.00
N PHE A 12 -57.10 5.11 22.44
CA PHE A 12 -57.61 4.34 21.32
C PHE A 12 -57.79 2.88 21.72
N GLY A 13 -58.87 2.25 21.25
CA GLY A 13 -59.15 0.83 21.47
C GLY A 13 -60.63 0.53 21.74
N PRO A 14 -60.96 -0.73 22.08
CA PRO A 14 -60.03 -1.86 22.26
C PRO A 14 -59.46 -2.38 20.93
N TYR A 15 -58.17 -2.72 20.93
CA TYR A 15 -57.49 -3.41 19.81
C TYR A 15 -57.18 -4.86 20.17
N THR A 16 -57.20 -5.73 19.16
CA THR A 16 -56.69 -7.10 19.30
C THR A 16 -55.17 -7.14 19.10
N GLU A 17 -54.47 -8.12 19.68
CA GLU A 17 -53.01 -8.29 19.52
C GLU A 17 -52.56 -8.32 18.05
N ASP A 18 -53.31 -8.99 17.18
CA ASP A 18 -52.97 -9.07 15.76
C ASP A 18 -53.13 -7.73 15.05
N GLN A 19 -54.13 -6.94 15.45
CA GLN A 19 -54.32 -5.59 14.94
C GLN A 19 -53.21 -4.66 15.41
N VAL A 20 -52.84 -4.70 16.69
CA VAL A 20 -51.70 -3.95 17.23
C VAL A 20 -50.39 -4.33 16.51
N ARG A 21 -50.19 -5.61 16.21
CA ARG A 21 -49.02 -6.08 15.44
C ARG A 21 -49.03 -5.57 14.00
N SER A 22 -50.19 -5.53 13.36
CA SER A 22 -50.33 -4.98 12.00
C SER A 22 -50.09 -3.46 11.96
N ASP A 23 -50.59 -2.72 12.95
CA ASP A 23 -50.42 -1.28 13.06
C ASP A 23 -49.00 -0.89 13.49
N LEU A 24 -48.33 -1.75 14.26
CA LEU A 24 -46.90 -1.65 14.55
C LEU A 24 -46.05 -1.83 13.29
N LEU A 25 -46.40 -2.80 12.42
CA LEU A 25 -45.73 -3.00 11.13
C LEU A 25 -46.00 -1.83 10.17
N ALA A 26 -47.19 -1.23 10.23
CA ALA A 26 -47.53 -0.03 9.47
C ALA A 26 -46.85 1.24 10.01
N GLY A 27 -46.23 1.18 11.21
CA GLY A 27 -45.60 2.31 11.88
C GLY A 27 -46.59 3.30 12.51
N THR A 28 -47.88 2.96 12.52
CA THR A 28 -48.96 3.76 13.09
C THR A 28 -48.98 3.67 14.63
N ILE A 29 -48.39 2.62 15.20
CA ILE A 29 -48.15 2.45 16.65
C ILE A 29 -46.64 2.21 16.83
N GLN A 30 -46.06 2.69 17.93
CA GLN A 30 -44.66 2.43 18.30
C GLN A 30 -44.57 1.60 19.58
N LEU A 31 -43.50 0.83 19.73
CA LEU A 31 -43.22 0.04 20.93
C LEU A 31 -43.09 0.89 22.21
N THR A 32 -42.88 2.20 22.09
CA THR A 32 -42.79 3.14 23.21
C THR A 32 -44.13 3.72 23.64
N ASP A 33 -45.21 3.47 22.90
CA ASP A 33 -46.54 3.97 23.28
C ASP A 33 -47.04 3.29 24.55
N LEU A 34 -47.82 4.02 25.34
CA LEU A 34 -48.42 3.45 26.55
C LEU A 34 -49.60 2.56 26.16
N ALA A 35 -49.58 1.35 26.68
CA ALA A 35 -50.60 0.34 26.50
C ALA A 35 -51.17 -0.08 27.86
N TRP A 36 -52.46 -0.35 27.89
CA TRP A 36 -53.12 -0.96 29.03
C TRP A 36 -53.84 -2.23 28.57
N TYR A 37 -53.74 -3.28 29.37
CA TYR A 37 -54.39 -4.55 29.11
C TYR A 37 -55.11 -5.02 30.37
N GLU A 38 -56.09 -5.90 30.18
CA GLU A 38 -56.89 -6.46 31.27
C GLU A 38 -55.97 -7.22 32.26
N GLY A 39 -55.76 -6.64 33.45
CA GLY A 39 -54.84 -7.15 34.48
C GLY A 39 -53.58 -6.32 34.71
N ALA A 40 -53.36 -5.22 33.98
CA ALA A 40 -52.29 -4.27 34.26
C ALA A 40 -52.68 -3.29 35.39
N GLU A 41 -51.79 -3.10 36.37
CA GLU A 41 -52.02 -2.13 37.48
C GLU A 41 -51.98 -0.69 36.99
N ASP A 42 -51.11 -0.38 36.02
CA ASP A 42 -50.93 0.94 35.42
C ASP A 42 -50.66 0.84 33.89
N TRP A 43 -50.73 1.97 33.19
CA TRP A 43 -50.33 2.07 31.78
C TRP A 43 -48.84 1.76 31.61
N THR A 44 -48.51 0.75 30.81
CA THR A 44 -47.12 0.28 30.60
C THR A 44 -46.73 0.42 29.13
N PRO A 45 -45.45 0.66 28.80
CA PRO A 45 -45.01 0.73 27.41
C PRO A 45 -45.38 -0.55 26.66
N LEU A 46 -45.79 -0.43 25.39
CA LEU A 46 -46.15 -1.58 24.55
C LEU A 46 -44.98 -2.59 24.44
N SER A 47 -43.73 -2.13 24.56
CA SER A 47 -42.53 -2.97 24.64
C SER A 47 -42.48 -3.88 25.86
N ASP A 48 -43.21 -3.58 26.92
CA ASP A 48 -43.17 -4.33 28.18
C ASP A 48 -44.42 -5.23 28.33
N VAL A 49 -45.39 -5.09 27.42
CA VAL A 49 -46.60 -5.91 27.40
C VAL A 49 -46.24 -7.36 27.01
N PRO A 50 -46.70 -8.37 27.77
CA PRO A 50 -46.53 -9.78 27.42
C PRO A 50 -47.04 -10.06 26.00
N GLY A 51 -46.15 -10.51 25.10
CA GLY A 51 -46.46 -10.72 23.67
C GLY A 51 -45.84 -9.70 22.71
N PHE A 52 -45.44 -8.53 23.20
CA PHE A 52 -44.73 -7.47 22.45
C PHE A 52 -43.34 -7.14 23.03
N ALA A 53 -42.94 -7.82 24.10
CA ALA A 53 -41.61 -7.79 24.70
C ALA A 53 -40.52 -8.30 23.75
N GLN A 54 -40.12 -7.45 22.81
CA GLN A 54 -38.96 -7.67 21.96
C GLN A 54 -37.71 -7.30 22.78
N ARG A 55 -36.86 -8.31 23.08
CA ARG A 55 -35.51 -8.10 23.59
C ARG A 55 -34.88 -6.94 22.82
N SER A 56 -34.45 -5.93 23.55
CA SER A 56 -33.78 -4.74 23.05
C SER A 56 -32.86 -5.14 21.90
N THR A 57 -33.20 -4.76 20.67
CA THR A 57 -32.19 -4.81 19.61
C THR A 57 -31.01 -3.96 20.08
N PRO A 58 -29.77 -4.36 19.78
CA PRO A 58 -28.60 -3.56 20.10
C PRO A 58 -28.88 -2.11 19.65
N PRO A 59 -28.43 -1.08 20.40
CA PRO A 59 -28.66 0.30 20.02
C PRO A 59 -28.22 0.47 18.56
N PRO A 60 -28.91 1.31 17.75
CA PRO A 60 -28.52 1.54 16.37
C PRO A 60 -27.03 1.83 16.38
N VAL A 61 -26.25 0.99 15.69
CA VAL A 61 -24.81 1.21 15.55
C VAL A 61 -24.71 2.60 14.96
N ARG A 62 -24.40 3.59 15.80
CA ARG A 62 -24.16 4.97 15.38
C ARG A 62 -23.20 4.81 14.21
N PRO A 63 -23.54 5.21 12.97
CA PRO A 63 -22.67 5.00 11.82
C PRO A 63 -21.31 5.48 12.27
N ALA A 64 -20.35 4.56 12.41
CA ALA A 64 -19.12 4.79 13.17
C ALA A 64 -18.57 6.12 12.72
N ALA A 65 -18.76 7.17 13.55
CA ALA A 65 -18.80 8.56 13.12
C ALA A 65 -17.64 8.75 12.16
N LEU A 66 -17.95 8.89 10.86
CA LEU A 66 -17.03 8.81 9.72
C LEU A 66 -15.61 8.73 10.24
N ARG A 67 -15.08 7.51 10.51
CA ARG A 67 -13.73 7.35 11.08
C ARG A 67 -12.88 8.35 10.35
N ALA A 68 -12.55 9.47 11.01
CA ALA A 68 -11.93 10.58 10.32
C ALA A 68 -10.69 9.93 9.73
N THR A 69 -10.65 9.82 8.40
CA THR A 69 -9.58 9.10 7.72
C THR A 69 -8.33 9.79 8.23
N ARG A 70 -7.60 9.14 9.15
CA ARG A 70 -6.37 9.72 9.66
C ARG A 70 -5.57 9.99 8.39
N PRO A 71 -5.09 11.23 8.17
CA PRO A 71 -4.23 11.50 7.04
C PRO A 71 -3.17 10.40 7.02
N VAL A 72 -3.02 9.72 5.88
CA VAL A 72 -2.00 8.69 5.73
C VAL A 72 -0.68 9.35 6.08
N GLU A 73 -0.11 8.99 7.22
CA GLU A 73 1.17 9.52 7.65
C GLU A 73 2.23 8.86 6.77
N LEU A 74 2.68 9.62 5.77
CA LEU A 74 3.65 9.11 4.82
C LEU A 74 4.98 8.87 5.53
N PRO A 75 5.68 7.75 5.27
CA PRO A 75 7.01 7.51 5.82
C PRO A 75 7.92 8.71 5.53
N GLN A 76 8.37 9.41 6.57
CA GLN A 76 9.28 10.54 6.43
C GLN A 76 10.71 10.00 6.54
N ILE A 77 11.42 9.95 5.42
CA ILE A 77 12.82 9.53 5.41
C ILE A 77 13.70 10.72 5.83
N SER A 78 14.71 10.49 6.69
CA SER A 78 15.63 11.56 7.07
C SER A 78 16.48 12.00 5.87
N ARG A 79 16.64 13.31 5.67
CA ARG A 79 17.47 13.87 4.57
C ARG A 79 18.91 13.36 4.58
N ASP A 80 19.44 13.07 5.76
CA ASP A 80 20.81 12.57 5.95
C ASP A 80 21.02 11.15 5.41
N SER A 81 19.93 10.38 5.25
CA SER A 81 19.98 9.03 4.67
C SER A 81 19.93 9.02 3.14
N LEU A 82 19.72 10.19 2.51
CA LEU A 82 19.65 10.31 1.06
C LEU A 82 21.05 10.33 0.43
N GLY A 83 21.09 10.08 -0.87
CA GLY A 83 22.30 10.31 -1.65
C GLY A 83 22.67 11.79 -1.71
N SER A 84 23.93 12.09 -2.05
CA SER A 84 24.45 13.46 -1.98
C SER A 84 23.74 14.42 -2.94
N TYR A 85 23.25 13.93 -4.07
CA TYR A 85 22.52 14.77 -5.02
C TYR A 85 21.14 15.12 -4.48
N ALA A 86 20.39 14.12 -4.01
CA ALA A 86 19.06 14.35 -3.48
C ALA A 86 19.09 15.28 -2.26
N SER A 87 19.98 15.05 -1.28
CA SER A 87 20.08 15.92 -0.10
C SER A 87 20.44 17.37 -0.45
N SER A 88 21.27 17.60 -1.48
CA SER A 88 21.67 18.94 -1.93
C SER A 88 20.62 19.69 -2.76
N THR A 89 19.71 18.96 -3.43
CA THR A 89 18.76 19.55 -4.38
C THR A 89 17.35 19.71 -3.80
N LEU A 90 17.06 19.03 -2.68
CA LEU A 90 15.79 19.14 -1.97
C LEU A 90 15.52 20.59 -1.52
N GLN A 91 14.29 21.04 -1.75
CA GLN A 91 13.87 22.35 -1.24
C GLN A 91 13.67 22.31 0.29
N PRO A 92 13.80 23.44 1.00
CA PRO A 92 13.64 23.50 2.46
C PRO A 92 12.33 22.88 2.97
N ASN A 93 11.24 22.97 2.20
CA ASN A 93 9.90 22.47 2.56
C ASN A 93 9.50 21.21 1.78
N GLU A 94 10.46 20.48 1.24
CA GLU A 94 10.24 19.22 0.49
C GLU A 94 10.67 18.03 1.36
N THR A 95 9.82 17.01 1.42
CA THR A 95 10.06 15.83 2.26
C THR A 95 10.28 14.59 1.39
N PRO A 96 11.37 13.83 1.62
CA PRO A 96 11.60 12.59 0.91
C PRO A 96 10.69 11.50 1.50
N LEU A 97 9.94 10.84 0.63
CA LEU A 97 8.99 9.79 1.02
C LEU A 97 9.57 8.40 0.80
N TYR A 98 10.35 8.23 -0.28
CA TYR A 98 10.91 6.93 -0.64
C TYR A 98 12.28 7.06 -1.28
N LYS A 99 13.19 6.17 -0.91
CA LYS A 99 14.52 6.03 -1.52
C LYS A 99 14.63 4.63 -2.12
N THR A 100 15.02 4.56 -3.39
CA THR A 100 15.24 3.30 -4.08
C THR A 100 16.61 3.25 -4.76
N SER A 101 17.02 2.06 -5.19
CA SER A 101 18.30 1.81 -5.84
C SER A 101 18.12 0.97 -7.09
N VAL A 102 19.15 0.98 -7.95
CA VAL A 102 19.20 0.10 -9.12
C VAL A 102 19.32 -1.35 -8.64
N HIS A 103 18.55 -2.26 -9.23
CA HIS A 103 18.59 -3.67 -8.87
C HIS A 103 19.86 -4.34 -9.42
N TRP A 104 20.48 -5.25 -8.65
CA TRP A 104 21.71 -5.98 -9.03
C TRP A 104 21.59 -6.84 -10.30
N ILE A 105 20.37 -7.03 -10.82
CA ILE A 105 20.09 -7.87 -11.98
C ILE A 105 20.82 -7.37 -13.24
N ILE A 106 21.18 -6.09 -13.28
CA ILE A 106 22.01 -5.50 -14.34
C ILE A 106 23.38 -6.18 -14.48
N PHE A 107 23.86 -6.86 -13.43
CA PHE A 107 25.12 -7.60 -13.44
C PHE A 107 24.98 -9.03 -13.94
N VAL A 108 23.76 -9.57 -14.08
CA VAL A 108 23.60 -10.97 -14.48
C VAL A 108 24.13 -11.18 -15.90
N GLY A 109 23.69 -10.36 -16.85
CA GLY A 109 24.14 -10.48 -18.25
C GLY A 109 25.64 -10.21 -18.43
N THR A 110 26.16 -9.13 -17.84
CA THR A 110 27.58 -8.77 -17.91
C THR A 110 28.46 -9.73 -17.11
N GLY A 111 27.96 -10.26 -16.00
CA GLY A 111 28.64 -11.25 -15.17
C GLY A 111 28.77 -12.60 -15.86
N ILE A 112 27.72 -13.08 -16.53
CA ILE A 112 27.78 -14.30 -17.35
C ILE A 112 28.80 -14.12 -18.48
N LEU A 113 28.74 -13.00 -19.20
CA LEU A 113 29.72 -12.70 -20.26
C LEU A 113 31.15 -12.66 -19.71
N ALA A 114 31.38 -11.97 -18.60
CA ALA A 114 32.69 -11.87 -17.96
C ALA A 114 33.20 -13.24 -17.48
N PHE A 115 32.33 -14.10 -16.95
CA PHE A 115 32.68 -15.46 -16.54
C PHE A 115 33.16 -16.30 -17.73
N PHE A 116 32.39 -16.34 -18.83
CA PHE A 116 32.81 -17.08 -20.02
C PHE A 116 34.08 -16.52 -20.65
N LEU A 117 34.24 -15.19 -20.66
CA LEU A 117 35.44 -14.54 -21.15
C LEU A 117 36.66 -14.89 -20.29
N LEU A 118 36.51 -14.90 -18.96
CA LEU A 118 37.56 -15.31 -18.03
C LEU A 118 37.97 -16.77 -18.23
N VAL A 119 37.01 -17.69 -18.34
CA VAL A 119 37.30 -19.11 -18.60
C VAL A 119 38.02 -19.29 -19.93
N PHE A 120 37.55 -18.61 -20.99
CA PHE A 120 38.14 -18.68 -22.32
C PHE A 120 39.59 -18.17 -22.36
N LEU A 121 39.93 -17.16 -21.56
CA LEU A 121 41.30 -16.62 -21.49
C LEU A 121 42.19 -17.39 -20.50
N ALA A 122 41.66 -17.79 -19.35
CA ALA A 122 42.44 -18.42 -18.27
C ALA A 122 42.80 -19.88 -18.59
N LEU A 123 41.92 -20.63 -19.25
CA LEU A 123 42.15 -22.04 -19.56
C LEU A 123 43.38 -22.27 -20.46
N PRO A 124 43.51 -21.62 -21.65
CA PRO A 124 44.71 -21.77 -22.47
C PRO A 124 45.95 -21.19 -21.78
N MET A 125 45.78 -20.14 -20.96
CA MET A 125 46.89 -19.59 -20.19
C MET A 125 47.43 -20.59 -19.16
N ALA A 126 46.56 -21.32 -18.47
CA ALA A 126 46.95 -22.36 -17.51
C ALA A 126 47.67 -23.54 -18.17
N ILE A 127 47.28 -23.90 -19.41
CA ILE A 127 47.98 -24.93 -20.21
C ILE A 127 49.35 -24.39 -20.66
N GLY A 128 49.41 -23.16 -21.15
CA GLY A 128 50.66 -22.53 -21.60
C GLY A 128 51.69 -22.38 -20.49
N ILE A 129 51.27 -22.12 -19.24
CA ILE A 129 52.17 -22.08 -18.09
C ILE A 129 52.84 -23.44 -17.84
N GLN A 130 52.07 -24.54 -17.89
CA GLN A 130 52.61 -25.89 -17.70
C GLN A 130 53.55 -26.32 -18.83
N ALA A 131 53.30 -25.82 -20.05
CA ALA A 131 54.13 -26.07 -21.23
C ALA A 131 55.27 -25.03 -21.40
N GLU A 132 55.53 -24.18 -20.41
CA GLU A 132 56.51 -23.08 -20.45
C GLU A 132 56.38 -22.14 -21.67
N SER A 133 55.18 -22.04 -22.25
CA SER A 133 54.88 -21.32 -23.50
C SER A 133 53.93 -20.14 -23.30
N HIS A 134 54.01 -19.48 -22.13
CA HIS A 134 53.14 -18.36 -21.80
C HIS A 134 53.68 -17.02 -22.31
N SER A 135 52.77 -16.10 -22.66
CA SER A 135 53.12 -14.73 -23.05
C SER A 135 52.73 -13.72 -21.96
N PRO A 136 53.49 -12.63 -21.77
CA PRO A 136 53.12 -11.56 -20.83
C PRO A 136 51.80 -10.88 -21.21
N ALA A 137 51.45 -10.86 -22.49
CA ALA A 137 50.17 -10.34 -22.98
C ALA A 137 48.96 -11.15 -22.47
N GLY A 138 49.11 -12.47 -22.27
CA GLY A 138 48.07 -13.32 -21.72
C GLY A 138 47.63 -12.89 -20.32
N TRP A 139 48.58 -12.46 -19.48
CA TRP A 139 48.29 -11.91 -18.15
C TRP A 139 47.48 -10.62 -18.21
N LEU A 140 47.79 -9.73 -19.16
CA LEU A 140 47.03 -8.49 -19.36
C LEU A 140 45.60 -8.78 -19.85
N ALA A 141 45.43 -9.80 -20.71
CA ALA A 141 44.12 -10.18 -21.22
C ALA A 141 43.16 -10.63 -20.10
N LEU A 142 43.66 -11.21 -19.01
CA LEU A 142 42.83 -11.63 -17.86
C LEU A 142 42.13 -10.46 -17.14
N PHE A 143 42.53 -9.21 -17.38
CA PHE A 143 41.82 -8.04 -16.87
C PHE A 143 40.62 -7.62 -17.72
N LEU A 144 40.47 -8.15 -18.94
CA LEU A 144 39.38 -7.80 -19.84
C LEU A 144 37.97 -8.08 -19.25
N PRO A 145 37.70 -9.20 -18.55
CA PRO A 145 36.42 -9.41 -17.86
C PRO A 145 36.09 -8.29 -16.87
N VAL A 146 37.10 -7.80 -16.14
CA VAL A 146 36.91 -6.71 -15.16
C VAL A 146 36.49 -5.44 -15.87
N VAL A 147 37.15 -5.10 -16.98
CA VAL A 147 36.81 -3.94 -17.81
C VAL A 147 35.37 -4.01 -18.32
N VAL A 148 34.86 -5.20 -18.65
CA VAL A 148 33.47 -5.39 -19.10
C VAL A 148 32.44 -5.16 -17.97
N VAL A 149 32.74 -5.54 -16.73
CA VAL A 149 31.83 -5.38 -15.59
C VAL A 149 31.85 -3.93 -15.04
N LEU A 150 32.99 -3.25 -15.14
CA LEU A 150 33.27 -1.94 -14.53
C LEU A 150 32.20 -0.87 -14.83
N PRO A 151 31.71 -0.67 -16.07
CA PRO A 151 30.65 0.31 -16.35
C PRO A 151 29.36 0.05 -15.58
N GLY A 152 28.97 -1.22 -15.41
CA GLY A 152 27.81 -1.61 -14.61
C GLY A 152 27.97 -1.24 -13.14
N VAL A 153 29.18 -1.43 -12.59
CA VAL A 153 29.51 -1.06 -11.20
C VAL A 153 29.40 0.44 -11.01
N VAL A 154 29.91 1.23 -11.96
CA VAL A 154 29.79 2.69 -11.92
C VAL A 154 28.31 3.08 -11.92
N VAL A 155 27.48 2.54 -12.82
CA VAL A 155 26.05 2.86 -12.85
C VAL A 155 25.35 2.46 -11.55
N TYR A 156 25.59 1.25 -11.06
CA TYR A 156 24.97 0.73 -9.84
C TYR A 156 25.26 1.60 -8.60
N THR A 157 26.52 1.98 -8.44
CA THR A 157 26.99 2.72 -7.25
C THR A 157 26.70 4.21 -7.31
N THR A 158 26.58 4.80 -8.50
CA THR A 158 26.41 6.25 -8.67
C THR A 158 24.98 6.68 -8.96
N SER A 159 24.05 5.73 -9.08
CA SER A 159 22.64 6.03 -9.30
C SER A 159 21.93 6.36 -7.99
N GLU A 160 21.17 7.45 -8.01
CA GLU A 160 20.35 7.91 -6.89
C GLU A 160 18.91 8.06 -7.38
N LEU A 161 17.97 7.37 -6.72
CA LEU A 161 16.55 7.43 -7.05
C LEU A 161 15.76 7.76 -5.78
N VAL A 162 15.10 8.91 -5.77
CA VAL A 162 14.37 9.42 -4.60
C VAL A 162 13.01 9.96 -5.05
N ILE A 163 11.95 9.60 -4.33
CA ILE A 163 10.59 10.11 -4.51
C ILE A 163 10.28 11.02 -3.32
N THR A 164 9.83 12.23 -3.62
CA THR A 164 9.46 13.25 -2.62
C THR A 164 7.95 13.50 -2.64
N ASP A 165 7.48 14.43 -1.81
CA ASP A 165 6.10 14.93 -1.84
C ASP A 165 5.77 15.77 -3.08
N ARG A 166 6.79 16.25 -3.81
CA ARG A 166 6.62 17.17 -4.96
C ARG A 166 7.09 16.61 -6.29
N ARG A 167 8.16 15.82 -6.29
CA ARG A 167 8.83 15.36 -7.52
C ARG A 167 9.52 14.02 -7.34
N VAL A 168 9.78 13.39 -8.47
CA VAL A 168 10.64 12.21 -8.58
C VAL A 168 12.01 12.68 -9.05
N LEU A 169 13.05 12.34 -8.30
CA LEU A 169 14.46 12.67 -8.54
C LEU A 169 15.19 11.41 -8.96
N ILE A 170 15.71 11.40 -10.19
CA ILE A 170 16.51 10.28 -10.72
C ILE A 170 17.82 10.85 -11.23
N LYS A 171 18.93 10.37 -10.67
CA LYS A 171 20.29 10.64 -11.15
C LYS A 171 20.95 9.32 -11.53
N VAL A 172 21.52 9.26 -12.73
CA VAL A 172 22.24 8.07 -13.22
C VAL A 172 23.62 8.47 -13.75
N GLY A 173 24.64 7.73 -13.32
CA GLY A 173 26.02 7.82 -13.83
C GLY A 173 26.93 8.79 -13.07
N PHE A 174 28.24 8.62 -13.28
CA PHE A 174 29.30 9.42 -12.63
C PHE A 174 29.91 10.49 -13.55
N VAL A 175 30.41 10.08 -14.72
CA VAL A 175 31.13 10.95 -15.68
C VAL A 175 30.14 11.69 -16.58
N ARG A 176 29.27 10.96 -17.27
CA ARG A 176 28.16 11.53 -18.04
C ARG A 176 26.88 11.34 -17.23
N ARG A 177 26.54 12.35 -16.44
CA ARG A 177 25.38 12.32 -15.54
C ARG A 177 24.11 12.60 -16.32
N ARG A 178 23.09 11.76 -16.16
CA ARG A 178 21.72 12.07 -16.58
C ARG A 178 20.89 12.29 -15.33
N THR A 179 20.35 13.49 -15.19
CA THR A 179 19.43 13.86 -14.12
C THR A 179 18.05 14.07 -14.72
N LEU A 180 17.04 13.52 -14.05
CA LEU A 180 15.65 13.63 -14.43
C LEU A 180 14.87 13.99 -13.17
N GLU A 181 14.27 15.18 -13.21
CA GLU A 181 13.44 15.70 -12.13
C GLU A 181 12.07 15.99 -12.71
N MET A 182 11.05 15.27 -12.24
CA MET A 182 9.69 15.41 -12.73
C MET A 182 8.75 15.69 -11.56
N PHE A 183 7.99 16.78 -11.63
CA PHE A 183 6.94 17.04 -10.64
C PHE A 183 5.89 15.94 -10.68
N ILE A 184 5.47 15.47 -9.51
CA ILE A 184 4.43 14.43 -9.38
C ILE A 184 3.14 14.88 -10.05
N SER A 185 2.82 16.17 -9.99
CA SER A 185 1.66 16.76 -10.68
C SER A 185 1.71 16.66 -12.21
N LYS A 186 2.88 16.41 -12.80
CA LYS A 186 3.07 16.23 -14.25
C LYS A 186 3.14 14.75 -14.67
N ILE A 187 3.07 13.81 -13.72
CA ILE A 187 3.06 12.38 -14.02
C ILE A 187 1.61 11.96 -14.23
N GLU A 188 1.19 11.88 -15.49
CA GLU A 188 -0.19 11.50 -15.84
C GLU A 188 -0.38 9.97 -15.81
N SER A 189 0.63 9.21 -16.22
CA SER A 189 0.59 7.74 -16.22
C SER A 189 1.98 7.14 -16.02
N VAL A 190 2.03 5.93 -15.44
CA VAL A 190 3.24 5.15 -15.24
C VAL A 190 3.07 3.80 -15.95
N GLY A 191 3.88 3.56 -16.97
CA GLY A 191 3.95 2.28 -17.66
C GLY A 191 4.96 1.35 -16.99
N VAL A 192 4.58 0.09 -16.77
CA VAL A 192 5.47 -0.95 -16.25
C VAL A 192 5.64 -2.03 -17.31
N SER A 193 6.87 -2.20 -17.80
CA SER A 193 7.22 -3.30 -18.70
C SER A 193 7.88 -4.43 -17.91
N GLN A 194 7.12 -5.47 -17.58
CA GLN A 194 7.63 -6.64 -16.88
C GLN A 194 7.92 -7.76 -17.88
N GLY A 195 9.17 -8.21 -17.95
CA GLY A 195 9.57 -9.32 -18.81
C GLY A 195 9.06 -10.67 -18.29
N LEU A 196 9.22 -11.74 -19.08
CA LEU A 196 8.84 -13.11 -18.71
C LEU A 196 9.40 -13.54 -17.34
N PHE A 197 10.70 -13.29 -17.11
CA PHE A 197 11.34 -13.58 -15.82
C PHE A 197 10.77 -12.75 -14.69
N GLY A 198 10.46 -11.48 -14.94
CA GLY A 198 9.83 -10.62 -13.95
C GLY A 198 8.49 -11.17 -13.47
N ARG A 199 7.70 -11.81 -14.35
CA ARG A 199 6.39 -12.39 -14.00
C ARG A 199 6.48 -13.73 -13.28
N LEU A 200 7.60 -14.44 -13.42
CA LEU A 200 7.80 -15.75 -12.79
C LEU A 200 8.23 -15.64 -11.33
N PHE A 201 8.92 -14.55 -10.98
CA PHE A 201 9.50 -14.30 -9.65
C PHE A 201 8.74 -13.23 -8.85
N ASP A 202 7.55 -12.83 -9.31
CA ASP A 202 6.64 -11.90 -8.63
C ASP A 202 5.73 -12.66 -7.65
#